data_AF-B3S0D9-F1
#
_entry.id   AF-B3S0D9-F1
#
_cell.length_a   1.000
_cell.length_b   1.000
_cell.length_c   1.000
_cell.angle_alpha   90.00
_cell.angle_beta   90.00
_cell.angle_gamma   90.00
#
_symmetry.space_group_name_H-M   'P 1'
#
loop_
_entity.id
_entity.type
_entity.pdbx_description
1 polymer ?
#
loop_
_entity_poly.entity_id
_entity_poly.type
_entity_poly.pdbx_seq_one_letter_code
_entity_poly.pdbx_strand_id
1 'polypeptide(L)'
;MNQIPAPVMKFQNSANAEWSNSLKVICSLSIASLVFSIIIAGVGVAGLILPDKVGPFTIGMVEGYHWFWVPGMLFITSIIGICAYRNGEYRHCAATTHLVFSIFTILTVIAGLALCGVALVNMKKLVLGWLFAIVQIFPFFKPSNTQLIFGYCGTGVVAAIYLFFLYYSMHSSIMYCRMPKQTLTHDVNVSIRPQMLQDSSGMNYNYLPANNNLQNNYSV
;
A
#
# COMPACT_ATOMS: atom_id res chain seq x y z
N MET A 1 -4.59 -40.30 -23.60
CA MET A 1 -4.48 -38.86 -23.91
C MET A 1 -5.75 -38.19 -23.40
N ASN A 2 -5.68 -37.52 -22.24
CA ASN A 2 -6.84 -36.81 -21.68
C ASN A 2 -6.92 -35.43 -22.32
N GLN A 3 -7.75 -35.29 -23.35
CA GLN A 3 -8.12 -33.97 -23.88
C GLN A 3 -8.94 -33.25 -22.80
N ILE A 4 -8.35 -32.21 -22.21
CA ILE A 4 -9.07 -31.31 -21.32
C ILE A 4 -10.14 -30.61 -22.17
N PRO A 5 -11.42 -30.65 -21.79
CA PRO A 5 -12.49 -30.08 -22.59
C PRO A 5 -12.28 -28.57 -22.78
N ALA A 6 -12.37 -28.11 -24.04
CA ALA A 6 -12.23 -26.72 -24.48
C ALA A 6 -12.96 -25.64 -23.63
N PRO A 7 -14.15 -25.87 -23.02
CA PRO A 7 -14.74 -24.88 -22.12
C PRO A 7 -13.89 -24.58 -20.87
N VAL A 8 -13.17 -25.57 -20.33
CA VAL A 8 -12.38 -25.40 -19.09
C VAL A 8 -11.20 -24.44 -19.31
N MET A 9 -10.58 -24.48 -20.49
CA MET A 9 -9.48 -23.58 -20.84
C MET A 9 -9.91 -22.11 -21.00
N LYS A 10 -11.13 -21.84 -21.51
CA LYS A 10 -11.65 -20.46 -21.63
C LYS A 10 -11.95 -19.84 -20.27
N PHE A 11 -12.58 -20.58 -19.36
CA PHE A 11 -12.88 -20.08 -17.99
C PHE A 11 -11.61 -19.81 -17.17
N GLN A 12 -10.58 -20.64 -17.35
CA GLN A 12 -9.30 -20.46 -16.66
C GLN A 12 -8.55 -19.23 -17.19
N ASN A 13 -8.61 -18.96 -18.50
CA ASN A 13 -8.01 -17.76 -19.09
C ASN A 13 -8.74 -16.46 -18.70
N SER A 14 -10.06 -16.46 -18.61
CA SER A 14 -10.82 -15.28 -18.15
C SER A 14 -10.58 -14.98 -16.67
N ALA A 15 -10.57 -16.02 -15.82
CA ALA A 15 -10.30 -15.85 -14.39
C ALA A 15 -8.87 -15.34 -14.14
N ASN A 16 -7.87 -15.89 -14.84
CA ASN A 16 -6.48 -15.44 -14.70
C ASN A 16 -6.28 -13.98 -15.13
N ALA A 17 -7.00 -13.52 -16.16
CA ALA A 17 -6.96 -12.13 -16.61
C ALA A 17 -7.62 -11.18 -15.59
N GLU A 18 -8.75 -11.58 -15.01
CA GLU A 18 -9.44 -10.82 -13.96
C GLU A 18 -8.56 -10.66 -12.71
N TRP A 19 -7.93 -11.74 -12.25
CA TRP A 19 -7.00 -11.70 -11.12
C TRP A 19 -5.79 -10.82 -11.40
N SER A 20 -5.18 -10.92 -12.58
CA SER A 20 -4.06 -10.05 -12.95
C SER A 20 -4.44 -8.56 -12.91
N ASN A 21 -5.65 -8.22 -13.36
CA ASN A 21 -6.15 -6.85 -13.30
C ASN A 21 -6.39 -6.39 -11.87
N SER A 22 -6.97 -7.22 -11.00
CA SER A 22 -7.14 -6.90 -9.57
C SER A 22 -5.80 -6.66 -8.86
N LEU A 23 -4.77 -7.47 -9.15
CA LEU A 23 -3.43 -7.28 -8.56
C LEU A 23 -2.79 -5.96 -9.00
N LYS A 24 -2.95 -5.57 -10.28
CA LYS A 24 -2.49 -4.27 -10.78
C LYS A 24 -3.20 -3.11 -10.09
N VAL A 25 -4.51 -3.24 -9.82
CA VAL A 25 -5.28 -2.24 -9.07
C VAL A 25 -4.73 -2.10 -7.64
N ILE A 26 -4.51 -3.21 -6.93
CA ILE A 26 -3.93 -3.18 -5.57
C ILE A 26 -2.53 -2.55 -5.58
N CYS A 27 -1.70 -2.87 -6.56
CA CYS A 27 -0.38 -2.27 -6.73
C CYS A 27 -0.49 -0.75 -6.95
N SER A 28 -1.40 -0.29 -7.80
CA SER A 28 -1.67 1.14 -8.02
C SER A 28 -2.15 1.84 -6.73
N LEU A 29 -3.08 1.23 -5.99
CA LEU A 29 -3.52 1.75 -4.69
C LEU A 29 -2.39 1.80 -3.66
N SER A 30 -1.47 0.82 -3.69
CA SER A 30 -0.31 0.78 -2.81
C SER A 30 0.63 1.95 -3.09
N ILE A 31 0.86 2.28 -4.37
CA ILE A 31 1.64 3.44 -4.81
C ILE A 31 0.96 4.75 -4.41
N ALA A 32 -0.34 4.88 -4.66
CA ALA A 32 -1.10 6.08 -4.26
C ALA A 32 -1.04 6.29 -2.74
N SER A 33 -1.24 5.23 -1.96
CA SER A 33 -1.16 5.25 -0.50
C SER A 33 0.25 5.61 0.00
N LEU A 34 1.30 5.16 -0.70
CA LEU A 34 2.69 5.53 -0.41
C LEU A 34 2.90 7.03 -0.58
N VAL A 35 2.44 7.60 -1.69
CA VAL A 35 2.56 9.03 -1.98
C VAL A 35 1.83 9.86 -0.93
N PHE A 36 0.58 9.51 -0.61
CA PHE A 36 -0.17 10.21 0.42
C PHE A 36 0.45 10.08 1.81
N SER A 37 1.03 8.93 2.15
CA SER A 37 1.77 8.75 3.40
C SER A 37 2.94 9.74 3.50
N ILE A 38 3.76 9.84 2.45
CA ILE A 38 4.90 10.77 2.39
C ILE A 38 4.41 12.23 2.51
N ILE A 39 3.33 12.59 1.82
CA ILE A 39 2.76 13.94 1.87
C ILE A 39 2.28 14.26 3.30
N ILE A 40 1.51 13.37 3.93
CA ILE A 40 1.02 13.57 5.31
C ILE A 40 2.19 13.74 6.28
N ALA A 41 3.20 12.87 6.21
CA ALA A 41 4.37 12.94 7.06
C ALA A 41 5.13 14.26 6.85
N GLY A 42 5.35 14.66 5.60
CA GLY A 42 6.01 15.92 5.24
C GLY A 42 5.24 17.15 5.72
N VAL A 43 3.91 17.15 5.59
CA VAL A 43 3.04 18.22 6.11
C VAL A 43 3.10 18.27 7.64
N GLY A 44 3.10 17.12 8.33
CA GLY A 44 3.30 17.04 9.77
C GLY A 44 4.62 17.67 10.23
N VAL A 45 5.73 17.32 9.57
CA VAL A 45 7.05 17.93 9.84
C VAL A 45 7.04 19.44 9.55
N ALA A 46 6.46 19.86 8.43
CA ALA A 46 6.36 21.28 8.08
C ALA A 46 5.55 22.07 9.12
N GLY A 47 4.50 21.47 9.69
CA GLY A 47 3.72 22.04 10.79
C GLY A 47 4.53 22.27 12.07
N LEU A 48 5.54 21.44 12.32
CA LEU A 48 6.45 21.59 13.46
C LEU A 48 7.56 22.61 13.22
N ILE A 49 8.10 22.67 11.99
CA ILE A 49 9.22 23.57 11.64
C ILE A 49 8.73 25.00 11.34
N LEU A 50 7.57 25.12 10.70
CA LEU A 50 6.98 26.40 10.27
C LEU A 50 5.63 26.61 10.96
N PRO A 51 5.60 26.69 12.31
CA PRO A 51 4.35 26.78 13.06
C PRO A 51 3.52 27.96 12.57
N ASP A 52 4.09 29.16 12.47
CA ASP A 52 3.36 30.38 12.08
C ASP A 52 2.61 30.31 10.74
N LYS A 53 3.11 29.51 9.78
CA LYS A 53 2.56 29.42 8.41
C LYS A 53 1.70 28.19 8.19
N VAL A 54 2.14 27.03 8.69
CA VAL A 54 1.56 25.71 8.39
C VAL A 54 0.85 25.13 9.62
N GLY A 55 1.27 25.53 10.81
CA GLY A 55 0.72 25.07 12.10
C GLY A 55 -0.79 25.16 12.23
N PRO A 56 -1.48 26.22 11.76
CA PRO A 56 -2.95 26.27 11.81
C PRO A 56 -3.63 25.12 11.07
N PHE A 57 -3.02 24.61 9.99
CA PHE A 57 -3.58 23.52 9.19
C PHE A 57 -3.25 22.13 9.76
N THR A 58 -2.16 22.02 10.51
CA THR A 58 -1.64 20.75 11.02
C THR A 58 -1.96 20.52 12.48
N ILE A 59 -2.64 21.46 13.14
CA ILE A 59 -2.89 21.42 14.58
C ILE A 59 -3.55 20.13 15.03
N GLY A 60 -4.55 19.66 14.26
CA GLY A 60 -5.23 18.41 14.54
C GLY A 60 -4.36 17.18 14.29
N MET A 61 -3.35 17.29 13.42
CA MET A 61 -2.41 16.21 13.12
C MET A 61 -1.34 16.02 14.19
N VAL A 62 -0.93 17.12 14.82
CA VAL A 62 0.11 17.13 15.87
C VAL A 62 -0.42 16.52 17.16
N GLU A 63 -1.74 16.57 17.38
CA GLU A 63 -2.39 15.92 18.51
C GLU A 63 -2.08 14.40 18.51
N GLY A 64 -1.45 13.92 19.58
CA GLY A 64 -1.05 12.50 19.68
C GLY A 64 -0.02 12.05 18.63
N TYR A 65 0.65 12.98 17.94
CA TYR A 65 1.70 12.72 16.94
C TYR A 65 1.30 11.73 15.83
N HIS A 66 0.00 11.65 15.51
CA HIS A 66 -0.49 10.67 14.55
C HIS A 66 -0.07 10.94 13.11
N TRP A 67 0.43 12.14 12.82
CA TRP A 67 1.13 12.48 11.58
C TRP A 67 2.39 11.65 11.33
N PHE A 68 2.97 11.00 12.36
CA PHE A 68 4.16 10.17 12.22
C PHE A 68 3.78 8.68 12.12
N TRP A 69 3.06 8.16 13.12
CA TRP A 69 2.89 6.72 13.25
C TRP A 69 1.80 6.14 12.34
N VAL A 70 0.74 6.88 11.97
CA VAL A 70 -0.26 6.42 10.99
C VAL A 70 0.34 6.31 9.59
N PRO A 71 0.91 7.38 8.99
CA PRO A 71 1.54 7.27 7.69
C PRO A 71 2.79 6.38 7.73
N GLY A 72 3.52 6.31 8.85
CA GLY A 72 4.66 5.42 9.00
C GLY A 72 4.27 3.94 8.83
N MET A 73 3.20 3.50 9.48
CA MET A 73 2.68 2.14 9.28
C MET A 73 2.19 1.92 7.85
N LEU A 74 1.47 2.90 7.29
CA LEU A 74 1.00 2.81 5.92
C LEU A 74 2.14 2.75 4.90
N PHE A 75 3.23 3.49 5.12
CA PHE A 75 4.41 3.50 4.27
C PHE A 75 4.99 2.08 4.14
N ILE A 76 5.17 1.42 5.29
CA ILE A 76 5.66 0.03 5.36
C ILE A 76 4.70 -0.90 4.62
N THR A 77 3.40 -0.83 4.93
CA THR A 77 2.35 -1.64 4.29
C THR A 77 2.33 -1.43 2.77
N SER A 78 2.43 -0.19 2.29
CA SER A 78 2.46 0.12 0.86
C SER A 78 3.68 -0.46 0.14
N ILE A 79 4.89 -0.38 0.73
CA ILE A 79 6.09 -0.97 0.12
C ILE A 79 5.93 -2.49 -0.01
N ILE A 80 5.44 -3.15 1.04
CA ILE A 80 5.23 -4.60 1.03
C ILE A 80 4.15 -4.97 -0.01
N GLY A 81 3.09 -4.16 -0.13
CA GLY A 81 2.04 -4.34 -1.14
C GLY A 81 2.57 -4.24 -2.58
N ILE A 82 3.41 -3.24 -2.87
CA ILE A 82 4.07 -3.11 -4.17
C ILE A 82 4.93 -4.34 -4.46
N CYS A 83 5.69 -4.83 -3.47
CA CYS A 83 6.52 -6.03 -3.62
C CYS A 83 5.69 -7.31 -3.79
N ALA A 84 4.52 -7.40 -3.15
CA ALA A 84 3.64 -8.56 -3.19
C ALA A 84 2.91 -8.73 -4.53
N TYR A 85 2.57 -7.62 -5.20
CA TYR A 85 1.66 -7.58 -6.36
C TYR A 85 2.26 -6.97 -7.63
N ARG A 86 3.60 -6.86 -7.70
CA ARG A 86 4.30 -6.22 -8.83
C ARG A 86 3.99 -6.93 -10.15
N ASN A 87 3.72 -6.16 -11.20
CA ASN A 87 3.49 -6.65 -12.57
C ASN A 87 2.33 -7.67 -12.71
N GLY A 88 1.41 -7.71 -11.75
CA GLY A 88 0.31 -8.70 -11.76
C GLY A 88 0.75 -10.10 -11.34
N GLU A 89 1.95 -10.26 -10.77
CA GLU A 89 2.41 -11.48 -10.12
C GLU A 89 2.02 -11.46 -8.64
N TYR A 90 1.81 -12.65 -8.07
CA TYR A 90 1.50 -12.81 -6.65
C TYR A 90 2.62 -13.57 -5.94
N ARG A 91 3.28 -12.90 -5.01
CA ARG A 91 4.34 -13.51 -4.18
C ARG A 91 3.78 -13.86 -2.81
N HIS A 92 3.58 -15.14 -2.53
CA HIS A 92 2.87 -15.57 -1.32
C HIS A 92 3.51 -15.06 -0.03
N CYS A 93 4.83 -15.19 0.13
CA CYS A 93 5.51 -14.74 1.34
C CYS A 93 5.29 -13.24 1.60
N ALA A 94 5.54 -12.41 0.58
CA ALA A 94 5.32 -10.97 0.66
C ALA A 94 3.84 -10.59 0.86
N ALA A 95 2.91 -11.30 0.21
CA ALA A 95 1.47 -11.07 0.36
C ALA A 95 0.96 -11.41 1.77
N THR A 96 1.48 -12.47 2.39
CA THR A 96 1.16 -12.80 3.80
C THR A 96 1.65 -11.69 4.73
N THR A 97 2.87 -11.20 4.52
CA THR A 97 3.40 -10.06 5.28
C THR A 97 2.56 -8.81 5.04
N HIS A 98 2.16 -8.54 3.80
CA HIS A 98 1.28 -7.42 3.45
C HIS A 98 -0.04 -7.47 4.19
N LEU A 99 -0.67 -8.65 4.29
CA LEU A 99 -1.90 -8.85 5.05
C LEU A 99 -1.72 -8.47 6.53
N VAL A 100 -0.67 -9.01 7.17
CA VAL A 100 -0.41 -8.76 8.60
C VAL A 100 -0.23 -7.25 8.85
N PHE A 101 0.58 -6.59 8.03
CA PHE A 101 0.79 -5.14 8.13
C PHE A 101 -0.45 -4.33 7.76
N SER A 102 -1.30 -4.81 6.85
CA SER A 102 -2.59 -4.19 6.53
C SER A 102 -3.55 -4.21 7.71
N ILE A 103 -3.58 -5.30 8.49
CA ILE A 103 -4.41 -5.39 9.70
C ILE A 103 -3.90 -4.40 10.77
N PHE A 104 -2.59 -4.35 11.00
CA PHE A 104 -2.02 -3.35 11.92
C PHE A 104 -2.31 -1.92 11.44
N THR A 105 -2.25 -1.69 10.13
CA THR A 105 -2.55 -0.40 9.53
C THR A 105 -4.00 0.00 9.78
N ILE A 106 -4.96 -0.92 9.61
CA ILE A 106 -6.38 -0.68 9.95
C ILE A 106 -6.52 -0.18 11.39
N LEU A 107 -5.88 -0.86 12.34
CA LEU A 107 -5.93 -0.47 13.76
C LEU A 107 -5.34 0.93 13.97
N THR A 108 -4.18 1.22 13.37
CA THR A 108 -3.57 2.54 13.49
C THR A 108 -4.40 3.63 12.83
N VAL A 109 -5.01 3.38 11.68
CA VAL A 109 -5.87 4.35 10.98
C VAL A 109 -7.13 4.63 11.78
N ILE A 110 -7.75 3.62 12.41
CA ILE A 110 -8.90 3.81 13.31
C ILE A 110 -8.50 4.67 14.52
N ALA A 111 -7.36 4.37 15.14
CA ALA A 111 -6.84 5.19 16.24
C ALA A 111 -6.57 6.64 15.80
N GLY A 112 -6.00 6.83 14.61
CA GLY A 112 -5.76 8.14 14.01
C GLY A 112 -7.05 8.90 13.73
N LEU A 113 -8.08 8.24 13.21
CA LEU A 113 -9.40 8.83 13.00
C LEU A 113 -10.08 9.25 14.31
N ALA A 114 -9.94 8.43 15.36
CA ALA A 114 -10.44 8.79 16.69
C ALA A 114 -9.75 10.07 17.21
N LEU A 115 -8.43 10.20 17.03
CA LEU A 115 -7.70 11.42 17.38
C LEU A 115 -8.10 12.62 16.54
N CYS A 116 -8.37 12.46 15.23
CA CYS A 116 -8.97 13.52 14.42
C CYS A 116 -10.32 13.97 15.02
N GLY A 117 -11.16 13.03 15.48
CA GLY A 117 -12.41 13.33 16.16
C GLY A 117 -12.20 14.13 17.47
N VAL A 118 -11.26 13.71 18.30
CA VAL A 118 -10.89 14.43 19.54
C VAL A 118 -10.35 15.82 19.23
N ALA A 119 -9.53 15.96 18.20
CA ALA A 119 -8.99 17.24 17.76
C ALA A 119 -10.09 18.19 17.25
N LEU A 120 -11.08 17.69 16.51
CA LEU A 120 -12.22 18.49 16.05
C LEU A 120 -13.07 19.02 17.23
N VAL A 121 -13.33 18.18 18.24
CA VAL A 121 -14.08 18.57 19.44
C VAL A 121 -13.30 19.61 20.26
N ASN A 122 -11.97 19.45 20.35
CA ASN A 122 -11.11 20.32 21.14
C ASN A 122 -10.45 21.45 20.35
N MET A 123 -10.85 21.67 19.09
CA MET A 123 -10.17 22.58 18.15
C MET A 123 -9.98 23.98 18.74
N LYS A 124 -10.99 24.52 19.41
CA LYS A 124 -10.91 25.84 20.06
C LYS A 124 -9.81 25.90 21.12
N LYS A 125 -9.67 24.84 21.93
CA LYS A 125 -8.61 24.75 22.96
C LYS A 125 -7.24 24.55 22.34
N LEU A 126 -7.14 23.71 21.30
CA LEU A 126 -5.89 23.44 20.59
C LEU A 126 -5.34 24.69 19.92
N VAL A 127 -6.18 25.41 19.17
CA VAL A 127 -5.79 26.69 18.55
C VAL A 127 -5.36 27.71 19.61
N LEU A 128 -6.11 27.83 20.71
CA LEU A 128 -5.76 28.78 21.76
C LEU A 128 -4.43 28.43 22.45
N GLY A 129 -4.23 27.15 22.80
CA GLY A 129 -2.99 26.68 23.42
C GLY A 129 -1.78 26.82 22.50
N TRP A 130 -1.94 26.49 21.22
CA TRP A 130 -0.93 26.72 20.19
C TRP A 130 -0.59 28.20 20.02
N LEU A 131 -1.61 29.07 20.05
CA LEU A 131 -1.41 30.51 19.93
C LEU A 131 -0.67 31.08 21.15
N PHE A 132 -0.96 30.60 22.36
CA PHE A 132 -0.18 30.95 23.54
C PHE A 132 1.28 30.49 23.43
N ALA A 133 1.52 29.28 22.94
CA ALA A 133 2.88 28.76 22.72
C ALA A 133 3.66 29.60 21.70
N ILE A 134 3.01 30.02 20.61
CA ILE A 134 3.63 30.88 19.60
C ILE A 134 3.80 32.31 20.09
N VAL A 135 2.83 32.90 20.78
CA VAL A 135 2.92 34.28 21.26
C VAL A 135 4.05 34.47 22.28
N GLN A 136 4.37 33.43 23.07
CA GLN A 136 5.58 33.43 23.91
C GLN A 136 6.88 33.51 23.11
N ILE A 137 6.88 33.01 21.86
CA ILE A 137 8.05 32.99 20.97
C ILE A 137 8.03 34.20 19.99
N PHE A 138 6.85 34.65 19.58
CA PHE A 138 6.60 35.70 18.59
C PHE A 138 5.38 36.57 19.00
N PRO A 139 5.59 37.69 19.71
CA PRO A 139 4.53 38.45 20.39
C PRO A 139 3.58 39.25 19.47
N PHE A 140 3.73 39.17 18.14
CA PHE A 140 2.92 39.93 17.18
C PHE A 140 1.67 39.20 16.69
N PHE A 141 1.45 37.94 17.07
CA PHE A 141 0.32 37.15 16.59
C PHE A 141 -0.96 37.40 17.41
N LYS A 142 -2.01 37.85 16.72
CA LYS A 142 -3.36 37.92 17.29
C LYS A 142 -4.18 36.69 16.87
N PRO A 143 -4.96 36.10 17.79
CA PRO A 143 -5.89 35.03 17.44
C PRO A 143 -6.96 35.57 16.48
N SER A 144 -7.09 34.94 15.32
CA SER A 144 -8.16 35.25 14.36
C SER A 144 -9.05 34.04 14.15
N ASN A 145 -10.34 34.29 13.91
CA ASN A 145 -11.30 33.22 13.57
C ASN A 145 -10.87 32.43 12.33
N THR A 146 -10.05 33.03 11.46
CA THR A 146 -9.49 32.39 10.26
C THR A 146 -8.61 31.18 10.60
N GLN A 147 -7.86 31.22 11.72
CA GLN A 147 -7.02 30.08 12.14
C GLN A 147 -7.85 28.88 12.58
N LEU A 148 -9.00 29.11 13.22
CA LEU A 148 -9.95 28.04 13.58
C LEU A 148 -10.49 27.36 12.32
N ILE A 149 -10.89 28.15 11.32
CA ILE A 149 -11.39 27.62 10.04
C ILE A 149 -10.32 26.74 9.38
N PHE A 150 -9.07 27.20 9.33
CA PHE A 150 -7.97 26.40 8.78
C PHE A 150 -7.69 25.11 9.56
N GLY A 151 -7.80 25.13 10.89
CA GLY A 151 -7.69 23.93 11.72
C GLY A 151 -8.76 22.89 11.42
N TYR A 152 -10.02 23.32 11.29
CA TYR A 152 -11.12 22.44 10.89
C TYR A 152 -10.92 21.87 9.47
N CYS A 153 -10.57 22.72 8.50
CA CYS A 153 -10.33 22.29 7.12
C CYS A 153 -9.16 21.29 7.04
N GLY A 154 -8.02 21.60 7.66
CA GLY A 154 -6.85 20.74 7.65
C GLY A 154 -7.13 19.38 8.30
N THR A 155 -7.80 19.36 9.45
CA THR A 155 -8.16 18.12 10.15
C THR A 155 -9.19 17.31 9.36
N GLY A 156 -10.14 17.96 8.69
CA GLY A 156 -11.09 17.31 7.80
C GLY A 156 -10.42 16.64 6.59
N VAL A 157 -9.43 17.30 5.97
CA VAL A 157 -8.65 16.73 4.87
C VAL A 157 -7.87 15.49 5.33
N VAL A 158 -7.24 15.55 6.51
CA VAL A 158 -6.50 14.43 7.09
C VAL A 158 -7.43 13.25 7.38
N ALA A 159 -8.62 13.51 7.93
CA ALA A 159 -9.62 12.48 8.16
C ALA A 159 -10.06 11.81 6.84
N ALA A 160 -10.26 12.58 5.77
CA ALA A 160 -10.60 12.03 4.45
C ALA A 160 -9.48 11.14 3.90
N ILE A 161 -8.21 11.54 4.06
CA ILE A 161 -7.05 10.74 3.66
C ILE A 161 -6.98 9.45 4.49
N TYR A 162 -7.28 9.51 5.80
CA TYR A 162 -7.32 8.32 6.65
C TYR A 162 -8.45 7.35 6.25
N LEU A 163 -9.61 7.86 5.84
CA LEU A 163 -10.68 7.01 5.28
C LEU A 163 -10.22 6.31 3.99
N PHE A 164 -9.47 7.00 3.14
CA PHE A 164 -8.84 6.38 1.96
C PHE A 164 -7.85 5.26 2.36
N PHE A 165 -7.03 5.49 3.39
CA PHE A 165 -6.10 4.47 3.92
C PHE A 165 -6.82 3.26 4.50
N LEU A 166 -7.93 3.48 5.20
CA LEU A 166 -8.78 2.42 5.74
C LEU A 166 -9.37 1.59 4.60
N TYR A 167 -9.90 2.25 3.57
CA TYR A 167 -10.41 1.58 2.38
C TYR A 167 -9.34 0.72 1.70
N TYR A 168 -8.15 1.27 1.45
CA TYR A 168 -7.04 0.54 0.85
C TYR A 168 -6.66 -0.71 1.67
N SER A 169 -6.54 -0.56 2.99
CA SER A 169 -6.10 -1.66 3.86
C SER A 169 -7.17 -2.77 3.95
N MET A 170 -8.45 -2.40 4.00
CA MET A 170 -9.57 -3.35 3.94
C MET A 170 -9.63 -4.07 2.59
N HIS A 171 -9.52 -3.32 1.49
CA HIS A 171 -9.56 -3.88 0.15
C HIS A 171 -8.43 -4.89 -0.09
N SER A 172 -7.21 -4.55 0.33
CA SER A 172 -6.05 -5.43 0.23
C SER A 172 -6.24 -6.72 1.03
N SER A 173 -6.77 -6.62 2.25
CA SER A 173 -7.03 -7.78 3.12
C SER A 173 -8.10 -8.71 2.53
N ILE A 174 -9.18 -8.14 1.99
CA ILE A 174 -10.25 -8.91 1.33
C ILE A 174 -9.72 -9.62 0.09
N MET A 175 -8.90 -8.96 -0.72
CA MET A 175 -8.33 -9.55 -1.93
C MET A 175 -7.40 -10.72 -1.62
N TYR A 176 -6.57 -10.61 -0.59
CA TYR A 176 -5.76 -11.72 -0.10
C TYR A 176 -6.63 -12.94 0.27
N CYS A 177 -7.71 -12.73 1.04
CA CYS A 177 -8.60 -13.81 1.47
C CYS A 177 -9.35 -14.49 0.31
N ARG A 178 -9.61 -13.76 -0.78
CA ARG A 178 -10.33 -14.28 -1.96
C ARG A 178 -9.43 -14.95 -2.98
N MET A 179 -8.12 -14.78 -2.86
CA MET A 179 -7.19 -15.28 -3.87
C MET A 179 -7.12 -16.81 -3.85
N PRO A 180 -7.38 -17.50 -4.97
CA PRO A 180 -7.38 -18.96 -5.00
C PRO A 180 -5.95 -19.45 -4.72
N LYS A 181 -5.80 -20.35 -3.75
CA LYS A 181 -4.51 -20.95 -3.34
C LYS A 181 -3.84 -21.80 -4.44
N GLN A 182 -4.33 -21.78 -5.68
CA GLN A 182 -3.80 -22.51 -6.83
C GLN A 182 -2.95 -21.64 -7.77
N THR A 183 -2.97 -20.31 -7.63
CA THR A 183 -1.98 -19.39 -8.25
C THR A 183 -0.70 -19.26 -7.45
N LEU A 184 -0.52 -20.12 -6.44
CA LEU A 184 0.72 -20.33 -5.71
C LEU A 184 1.80 -20.86 -6.65
N THR A 185 2.50 -19.96 -7.33
CA THR A 185 3.91 -20.15 -7.61
C THR A 185 4.60 -20.28 -6.26
N HIS A 186 4.63 -21.51 -5.75
CA HIS A 186 5.60 -21.91 -4.77
C HIS A 186 6.96 -21.51 -5.35
N ASP A 187 7.69 -20.64 -4.64
CA ASP A 187 9.12 -20.39 -4.86
C ASP A 187 9.89 -21.70 -4.59
N VAL A 188 9.71 -22.68 -5.48
CA VAL A 188 10.52 -23.88 -5.56
C VAL A 188 11.34 -23.71 -6.82
N ASN A 189 12.52 -23.14 -6.63
CA ASN A 189 13.62 -23.06 -7.57
C ASN A 189 13.34 -22.41 -8.93
N VAL A 190 14.21 -21.46 -9.24
CA VAL A 190 14.58 -21.10 -10.61
C VAL A 190 14.91 -22.38 -11.39
N SER A 191 13.94 -22.91 -12.13
CA SER A 191 14.15 -23.88 -13.19
C SER A 191 12.94 -23.86 -14.12
N ILE A 192 13.03 -23.00 -15.13
CA ILE A 192 12.42 -23.15 -16.45
C ILE A 192 10.88 -23.33 -16.44
N ARG A 193 10.15 -22.22 -16.65
CA ARG A 193 8.93 -22.31 -17.48
C ARG A 193 9.26 -21.72 -18.85
N PRO A 194 9.15 -22.50 -19.93
CA PRO A 194 9.28 -21.95 -21.27
C PRO A 194 8.06 -21.07 -21.58
N GLN A 195 8.32 -19.88 -22.15
CA GLN A 195 7.31 -19.09 -22.84
C GLN A 195 6.64 -19.99 -23.88
N MET A 196 5.33 -20.20 -23.78
CA MET A 196 4.57 -20.65 -24.93
C MET A 196 4.34 -19.45 -25.84
N LEU A 197 5.34 -19.14 -26.66
CA LEU A 197 5.14 -18.46 -27.94
C LEU A 197 4.51 -19.49 -28.87
N GLN A 198 3.17 -19.48 -28.92
CA GLN A 198 2.42 -20.25 -29.89
C GLN A 198 2.33 -19.40 -31.18
N ASP A 199 3.44 -19.33 -31.91
CA ASP A 199 3.41 -18.90 -33.31
C ASP A 199 3.25 -20.11 -34.21
N SER A 200 2.29 -19.97 -35.11
CA SER A 200 1.80 -20.97 -36.03
C SER A 200 2.73 -21.04 -37.25
N SER A 201 3.39 -22.18 -37.47
CA SER A 201 3.70 -22.70 -38.82
C SER A 201 4.50 -23.99 -38.70
N GLY A 202 4.00 -25.07 -39.31
CA GLY A 202 4.64 -26.37 -39.25
C GLY A 202 5.98 -26.43 -39.97
N MET A 203 6.87 -27.30 -39.50
CA MET A 203 7.65 -28.17 -40.37
C MET A 203 8.22 -29.36 -39.58
N ASN A 204 8.20 -30.47 -40.28
CA ASN A 204 8.55 -31.84 -39.91
C ASN A 204 10.05 -32.06 -40.10
N TYR A 205 10.77 -32.63 -39.12
CA TYR A 205 11.96 -33.45 -39.38
C TYR A 205 12.11 -34.58 -38.36
N ASN A 206 12.14 -35.80 -38.89
CA ASN A 206 12.45 -37.06 -38.22
C ASN A 206 13.94 -37.19 -37.86
N TYR A 207 14.20 -38.02 -36.83
CA TYR A 207 15.29 -39.00 -36.64
C TYR A 207 16.18 -38.93 -35.37
N LEU A 208 15.94 -39.97 -34.56
CA LEU A 208 16.83 -40.87 -33.78
C LEU A 208 17.45 -40.46 -32.40
N PRO A 209 17.39 -41.37 -31.40
CA PRO A 209 17.98 -41.21 -30.06
C PRO A 209 19.35 -41.91 -29.89
N ALA A 210 20.14 -41.46 -28.90
CA ALA A 210 21.28 -42.10 -28.19
C ALA A 210 22.32 -41.01 -27.86
N ASN A 211 23.14 -41.01 -26.80
CA ASN A 211 23.33 -41.75 -25.56
C ASN A 211 24.56 -41.08 -24.88
N ASN A 212 24.64 -41.07 -23.55
CA ASN A 212 25.82 -40.93 -22.67
C ASN A 212 26.83 -39.77 -22.86
N ASN A 213 26.99 -38.96 -21.79
CA ASN A 213 28.28 -38.75 -21.11
C ASN A 213 28.12 -37.87 -19.86
N LEU A 214 27.82 -38.51 -18.73
CA LEU A 214 28.07 -37.98 -17.38
C LEU A 214 29.38 -38.61 -16.89
N GLN A 215 30.50 -37.93 -17.10
CA GLN A 215 31.72 -38.06 -16.29
C GLN A 215 32.74 -37.06 -16.80
N ASN A 216 33.00 -36.00 -16.02
CA ASN A 216 34.33 -35.44 -15.92
C ASN A 216 34.50 -34.77 -14.56
N ASN A 217 35.35 -35.42 -13.76
CA ASN A 217 36.01 -34.90 -12.57
C ASN A 217 36.68 -33.56 -12.87
N TYR A 218 36.74 -32.67 -11.87
CA TYR A 218 38.01 -32.07 -11.42
C TYR A 218 37.90 -31.66 -9.96
N SER A 219 38.72 -32.32 -9.15
CA SER A 219 39.19 -31.93 -7.83
C SER A 219 40.34 -30.93 -7.95
N VAL A 220 40.32 -29.90 -7.11
CA VAL A 220 41.51 -29.28 -6.49
C VAL A 220 41.16 -29.06 -5.01
#